data_AF-A0A949CL23-F1
#
_entry.id   AF-A0A949CL23-F1
#
_cell.length_a   1.000
_cell.length_b   1.000
_cell.length_c   1.000
_cell.angle_alpha   90.00
_cell.angle_beta   90.00
_cell.angle_gamma   90.00
#
_symmetry.space_group_name_H-M   'P 1'
#
loop_
_entity.id
_entity.type
_entity.pdbx_description
1 polymer ?
#
loop_
_entity_poly.entity_id
_entity_poly.type
_entity_poly.pdbx_seq_one_letter_code
_entity_poly.pdbx_strand_id
1 'polypeptide(L)'
;MGGAYSYNTLGGEPAWLTSSPVEPIFPGPADVTNLRYLHRPDSRDIDMYSFVVAPGQTGEFTAEVLAERQLNSSLLDSVLTLYKQNSDGSRTVISTNDDYFSEDAYIKLRLEPGTYFLGVTASGNRDINPEITDSGLNGTSEGAYRIRTSFRPLEASTITDVAGTPLDGDNNGLAGGLYNFWFQAAAPNGEQTTQRRTLLVDKQTGSSTGNGSRTNPFLTIQSAFNAAQPGDIVRLVANGGSDGNILTTSDNRAYEIGSGGLNNQSLSDGRTMEVPKGVTVMIDPGVLVKVGRTAIGVGSSTTSDDRSQAGLQVLGTPEMNVLFTSYTDESLGIDTDSLPTTPQPGDWGGLMFRNALDRAEGRLDAELEGRFVNYVSNADMRYGGGRVNIDGNNVVVTPIHMVLARPTIAFNKISRSAAAAISADSNSFEETTFTTYQYQSDASFTPDYTRIGPALYGNTVINNSINGLFVRVETVYGQPDASQKNTGRWDDRDIVHFLSDTLTIDGTPGGPFLEQTAPASGVINLATGGNVAGGVLVPSRSYRYRLTFVDTNGNESIPSAPTLSFTVPAG
;
A
#
# COMPACT_ATOMS: atom_id res chain seq x y z
N MET A 1 -9.68 39.08 -41.61
CA MET A 1 -10.96 38.59 -42.13
C MET A 1 -11.85 38.36 -40.93
N GLY A 2 -12.95 39.11 -40.84
CA GLY A 2 -13.81 39.12 -39.66
C GLY A 2 -14.60 37.84 -39.50
N GLY A 3 -14.65 37.33 -38.27
CA GLY A 3 -15.65 36.38 -37.82
C GLY A 3 -16.40 37.03 -36.66
N ALA A 4 -17.65 37.41 -36.91
CA ALA A 4 -18.56 37.88 -35.87
C ALA A 4 -19.01 36.67 -35.04
N TYR A 5 -18.72 36.67 -33.74
CA TYR A 5 -19.37 35.77 -32.80
C TYR A 5 -20.47 36.55 -32.08
N SER A 6 -21.70 36.07 -32.25
CA SER A 6 -22.90 36.61 -31.64
C SER A 6 -22.86 36.44 -30.12
N TYR A 7 -22.99 37.55 -29.39
CA TYR A 7 -23.35 37.53 -27.98
C TYR A 7 -24.82 37.09 -27.84
N ASN A 8 -25.03 35.81 -27.54
CA ASN A 8 -26.27 35.23 -27.01
C ASN A 8 -25.82 33.96 -26.27
N THR A 9 -25.65 33.94 -24.95
CA THR A 9 -26.77 33.86 -24.00
C THR A 9 -26.23 33.99 -22.58
N LEU A 10 -26.44 35.16 -21.95
CA LEU A 10 -26.54 35.28 -20.50
C LEU A 10 -28.04 35.43 -20.23
N GLY A 11 -28.68 34.36 -19.74
CA GLY A 11 -30.08 34.33 -19.33
C GLY A 11 -31.08 33.95 -20.44
N GLY A 12 -31.69 32.76 -20.31
CA GLY A 12 -32.84 32.33 -21.12
C GLY A 12 -33.54 31.11 -20.49
N GLU A 13 -34.82 31.28 -20.16
CA GLU A 13 -35.79 30.35 -19.59
C GLU A 13 -35.85 28.93 -20.23
N PRO A 14 -36.37 27.90 -19.52
CA PRO A 14 -36.21 26.50 -19.90
C PRO A 14 -37.18 26.10 -21.03
N ALA A 15 -36.62 25.55 -22.11
CA ALA A 15 -37.38 24.85 -23.14
C ALA A 15 -37.51 23.36 -22.80
N TRP A 16 -38.72 22.84 -22.94
CA TRP A 16 -39.15 21.49 -22.59
C TRP A 16 -38.48 20.37 -23.41
N LEU A 17 -37.93 19.37 -22.71
CA LEU A 17 -37.77 17.95 -23.06
C LEU A 17 -37.27 17.56 -24.47
N THR A 18 -35.94 17.35 -24.60
CA THR A 18 -35.37 16.19 -25.31
C THR A 18 -34.17 15.62 -24.53
N SER A 19 -34.08 14.30 -24.45
CA SER A 19 -33.20 13.53 -23.55
C SER A 19 -31.80 13.24 -24.12
N SER A 20 -31.13 14.23 -24.70
CA SER A 20 -29.67 14.15 -24.87
C SER A 20 -29.03 15.04 -23.82
N PRO A 21 -28.08 14.56 -23.00
CA PRO A 21 -27.25 15.48 -22.24
C PRO A 21 -26.54 16.36 -23.27
N VAL A 22 -26.98 17.62 -23.37
CA VAL A 22 -26.21 18.64 -24.07
C VAL A 22 -24.88 18.66 -23.35
N GLU A 23 -23.81 18.28 -24.04
CA GLU A 23 -22.47 18.36 -23.50
C GLU A 23 -22.24 19.79 -23.02
N PRO A 24 -21.98 20.03 -21.72
CA PRO A 24 -21.70 21.37 -21.25
C PRO A 24 -20.49 21.90 -22.02
N ILE A 25 -20.71 22.93 -22.84
CA ILE A 25 -19.65 23.62 -23.58
C ILE A 25 -18.93 24.52 -22.57
N PHE A 26 -17.76 24.07 -22.11
CA PHE A 26 -16.90 24.88 -21.27
C PHE A 26 -16.05 25.85 -22.11
N PRO A 27 -15.72 27.04 -21.59
CA PRO A 27 -14.80 27.96 -22.25
C PRO A 27 -13.46 27.26 -22.54
N GLY A 28 -12.96 27.36 -23.77
CA GLY A 28 -11.66 26.82 -24.12
C GLY A 28 -10.51 27.66 -23.53
N PRO A 29 -9.24 27.18 -23.58
CA PRO A 29 -8.10 27.93 -23.04
C PRO A 29 -7.97 29.36 -23.59
N ALA A 30 -8.34 29.59 -24.86
CA ALA A 30 -8.35 30.91 -25.48
C ALA A 30 -9.45 31.82 -24.89
N ASP A 31 -10.64 31.26 -24.63
CA ASP A 31 -11.75 31.99 -24.01
C ASP A 31 -11.41 32.35 -22.56
N VAL A 32 -10.87 31.41 -21.79
CA VAL A 32 -10.38 31.64 -20.42
C VAL A 32 -9.29 32.72 -20.40
N THR A 33 -8.35 32.67 -21.33
CA THR A 33 -7.28 33.68 -21.43
C THR A 33 -7.83 35.07 -21.76
N ASN A 34 -8.72 35.17 -22.74
CA ASN A 34 -9.34 36.43 -23.13
C ASN A 34 -10.24 36.99 -22.01
N LEU A 35 -10.98 36.13 -21.33
CA LEU A 35 -11.80 36.49 -20.16
C LEU A 35 -10.91 36.96 -19.00
N ARG A 36 -9.78 36.31 -18.73
CA ARG A 36 -8.80 36.74 -17.71
C ARG A 36 -8.15 38.09 -18.05
N TYR A 37 -8.04 38.43 -19.34
CA TYR A 37 -7.58 39.76 -19.78
C TYR A 37 -8.64 40.84 -19.57
N LEU A 38 -9.93 40.50 -19.76
CA LEU A 38 -11.06 41.42 -19.58
C LEU A 38 -11.46 41.58 -18.10
N HIS A 39 -11.40 40.49 -17.34
CA HIS A 39 -11.68 40.39 -15.92
C HIS A 39 -10.49 39.71 -15.23
N ARG A 40 -9.62 40.54 -14.67
CA ARG A 40 -8.43 40.04 -13.97
C ARG A 40 -8.86 39.25 -12.72
N PRO A 41 -8.43 37.98 -12.56
CA PRO A 41 -8.53 37.31 -11.28
C PRO A 41 -7.71 38.09 -10.25
N ASP A 42 -8.36 38.55 -9.19
CA ASP A 42 -7.76 39.36 -8.14
C ASP A 42 -7.97 38.68 -6.77
N SER A 43 -7.73 37.36 -6.70
CA SER A 43 -7.52 36.73 -5.40
C SER A 43 -6.15 37.20 -4.89
N ARG A 44 -6.20 38.17 -3.97
CA ARG A 44 -5.02 38.82 -3.38
C ARG A 44 -4.79 38.41 -1.94
N ASP A 45 -5.66 37.53 -1.43
CA ASP A 45 -5.62 37.10 -0.04
C ASP A 45 -4.34 36.32 0.25
N ILE A 46 -3.80 36.55 1.45
CA ILE A 46 -2.57 35.95 1.94
C ILE A 46 -2.76 35.63 3.40
N ASP A 47 -2.78 34.34 3.72
CA ASP A 47 -2.71 33.90 5.10
C ASP A 47 -1.26 33.65 5.48
N MET A 48 -0.81 34.30 6.56
CA MET A 48 0.57 34.19 7.04
C MET A 48 0.61 33.64 8.46
N TYR A 49 1.29 32.51 8.63
CA TYR A 49 1.50 31.84 9.90
C TYR A 49 2.96 32.01 10.32
N SER A 50 3.22 32.22 11.61
CA SER A 50 4.60 32.31 12.12
C SER A 50 4.88 31.21 13.14
N PHE A 51 6.11 30.70 13.14
CA PHE A 51 6.55 29.72 14.13
C PHE A 51 8.05 29.87 14.41
N VAL A 52 8.50 29.29 15.52
CA VAL A 52 9.90 29.32 15.95
C VAL A 52 10.39 27.88 16.12
N VAL A 53 11.49 27.55 15.47
CA VAL A 53 12.27 26.35 15.78
C VAL A 53 13.22 26.71 16.92
N ALA A 54 13.08 26.03 18.06
CA ALA A 54 13.78 26.42 19.29
C ALA A 54 15.31 26.26 19.15
N PRO A 55 16.11 27.06 19.89
CA PRO A 55 17.56 26.89 19.94
C PRO A 55 17.96 25.46 20.27
N GLY A 56 18.96 24.93 19.55
CA GLY A 56 19.43 23.55 19.71
C GLY A 56 18.55 22.49 19.05
N GLN A 57 17.43 22.85 18.42
CA GLN A 57 16.60 21.92 17.68
C GLN A 57 16.81 22.04 16.17
N THR A 58 17.19 20.93 15.55
CA THR A 58 17.19 20.78 14.09
C THR A 58 16.31 19.59 13.76
N GLY A 59 15.42 19.72 12.77
CA GLY A 59 14.35 18.75 12.55
C GLY A 59 13.77 18.81 11.15
N GLU A 60 12.97 17.80 10.82
CA GLU A 60 12.14 17.80 9.63
C GLU A 60 10.85 18.59 9.89
N PHE A 61 10.62 19.61 9.07
CA PHE A 61 9.37 20.35 9.02
C PHE A 61 8.55 19.88 7.83
N THR A 62 7.25 19.68 8.05
CA THR A 62 6.28 19.47 6.99
C THR A 62 5.14 20.47 7.10
N ALA A 63 4.66 20.93 5.95
CA ALA A 63 3.46 21.73 5.80
C ALA A 63 2.64 21.19 4.62
N GLU A 64 1.35 20.99 4.84
CA GLU A 64 0.42 20.45 3.85
C GLU A 64 -0.87 21.27 3.87
N VAL A 65 -1.32 21.70 2.69
CA VAL A 65 -2.67 22.20 2.49
C VAL A 65 -3.59 21.03 2.16
N LEU A 66 -4.77 21.04 2.76
CA LEU A 66 -5.87 20.14 2.43
C LEU A 66 -7.01 21.05 2.00
N ALA A 67 -7.23 21.19 0.70
CA ALA A 67 -8.37 21.90 0.12
C ALA A 67 -9.22 20.90 -0.68
N GLU A 68 -8.60 20.21 -1.62
CA GLU A 68 -9.28 19.26 -2.52
C GLU A 68 -9.54 17.91 -1.88
N ARG A 69 -8.70 17.49 -0.90
CA ARG A 69 -8.76 16.17 -0.24
C ARG A 69 -9.51 16.20 1.09
N GLN A 70 -10.51 17.07 1.20
CA GLN A 70 -11.44 17.13 2.34
C GLN A 70 -12.81 16.54 1.96
N LEU A 71 -13.59 16.11 2.95
CA LEU A 71 -14.98 15.67 2.75
C LEU A 71 -15.84 16.76 2.08
N ASN A 72 -15.63 18.02 2.47
CA ASN A 72 -16.19 19.18 1.78
C ASN A 72 -15.06 19.84 0.98
N SER A 73 -14.70 19.20 -0.12
CA SER A 73 -13.61 19.64 -0.99
C SER A 73 -13.81 21.07 -1.50
N SER A 74 -12.73 21.83 -1.53
CA SER A 74 -12.64 23.21 -1.98
C SER A 74 -12.09 23.30 -3.40
N LEU A 75 -12.33 24.42 -4.08
CA LEU A 75 -11.76 24.74 -5.41
C LEU A 75 -10.42 25.50 -5.29
N LEU A 76 -9.87 25.62 -4.08
CA LEU A 76 -8.60 26.31 -3.86
C LEU A 76 -7.45 25.46 -4.41
N ASP A 77 -6.93 25.88 -5.56
CA ASP A 77 -5.58 25.57 -6.01
C ASP A 77 -4.56 26.39 -5.19
N SER A 78 -3.76 25.70 -4.38
CA SER A 78 -3.06 26.30 -3.23
C SER A 78 -1.55 26.44 -3.47
N VAL A 79 -0.92 27.41 -2.80
CA VAL A 79 0.53 27.61 -2.81
C VAL A 79 1.02 27.81 -1.39
N LEU A 80 2.05 27.06 -1.02
CA LEU A 80 2.82 27.26 0.19
C LEU A 80 4.12 27.98 -0.12
N THR A 81 4.45 29.00 0.67
CA THR A 81 5.78 29.63 0.65
C THR A 81 6.32 29.76 2.06
N LEU A 82 7.45 29.10 2.32
CA LEU A 82 8.16 29.17 3.59
C LEU A 82 9.27 30.22 3.53
N TYR A 83 9.27 31.12 4.52
CA TYR A 83 10.27 32.16 4.70
C TYR A 83 11.05 31.96 5.99
N LYS A 84 12.35 32.28 5.99
CA LYS A 84 13.17 32.43 7.19
C LYS A 84 13.40 33.91 7.48
N GLN A 85 13.25 34.30 8.74
CA GLN A 85 13.60 35.64 9.18
C GLN A 85 15.12 35.77 9.37
N ASN A 86 15.71 36.77 8.75
CA ASN A 86 17.10 37.16 8.89
C ASN A 86 17.31 38.02 10.14
N SER A 87 18.56 38.20 10.54
CA SER A 87 18.93 39.02 11.71
C SER A 87 18.55 40.50 11.58
N ASP A 88 18.42 41.01 10.36
CA ASP A 88 18.00 42.39 10.08
C ASP A 88 16.47 42.56 10.05
N GLY A 89 15.72 41.48 10.33
CA GLY A 89 14.26 41.45 10.32
C GLY A 89 13.64 41.12 8.95
N SER A 90 14.42 41.18 7.87
CA SER A 90 13.95 40.81 6.52
C SER A 90 13.66 39.32 6.41
N ARG A 91 12.81 38.93 5.47
CA ARG A 91 12.42 37.54 5.23
C ARG A 91 12.96 37.03 3.90
N THR A 92 13.53 35.84 3.91
CA THR A 92 14.03 35.15 2.71
C THR A 92 13.22 33.89 2.44
N VAL A 93 12.82 33.67 1.19
CA VAL A 93 12.14 32.43 0.78
C VAL A 93 13.13 31.27 0.88
N ILE A 94 12.71 30.20 1.56
CA ILE A 94 13.48 28.96 1.72
C ILE A 94 12.92 27.87 0.81
N SER A 95 11.59 27.79 0.70
CA SER A 95 10.91 26.79 -0.12
C SER A 95 9.56 27.33 -0.56
N THR A 96 9.13 26.94 -1.75
CA THR A 96 7.77 27.19 -2.24
C THR A 96 7.30 25.95 -2.99
N ASN A 97 6.03 25.61 -2.84
CA ASN A 97 5.39 24.55 -3.59
C ASN A 97 3.89 24.85 -3.76
N ASP A 98 3.37 24.55 -4.94
CA ASP A 98 1.98 24.74 -5.38
C ASP A 98 1.25 23.39 -5.46
N ASP A 99 1.77 22.47 -6.27
CA ASP A 99 1.04 21.24 -6.62
C ASP A 99 1.84 20.03 -6.15
N TYR A 100 1.22 19.19 -5.31
CA TYR A 100 1.84 17.92 -4.89
C TYR A 100 0.83 16.78 -4.91
N PHE A 101 -0.30 16.97 -4.24
CA PHE A 101 -1.41 16.01 -4.23
C PHE A 101 -2.61 16.64 -4.95
N SER A 102 -2.66 16.51 -6.29
CA SER A 102 -3.51 17.40 -7.09
C SER A 102 -3.09 18.86 -6.83
N GLU A 103 -4.03 19.78 -6.63
CA GLU A 103 -3.76 21.22 -6.40
C GLU A 103 -3.50 21.56 -4.90
N ASP A 104 -3.36 20.53 -4.05
CA ASP A 104 -2.97 20.68 -2.65
C ASP A 104 -1.45 20.78 -2.51
N ALA A 105 -0.98 21.92 -2.00
CA ALA A 105 0.43 22.21 -1.77
C ALA A 105 1.02 21.42 -0.60
N TYR A 106 2.26 20.96 -0.78
CA TYR A 106 3.04 20.25 0.25
C TYR A 106 4.50 20.70 0.27
N ILE A 107 5.05 20.96 1.45
CA ILE A 107 6.47 21.26 1.66
C ILE A 107 7.03 20.34 2.73
N LYS A 108 8.20 19.75 2.47
CA LYS A 108 9.00 18.97 3.42
C LYS A 108 10.47 19.30 3.32
N LEU A 109 11.08 19.74 4.42
CA LEU A 109 12.51 20.06 4.48
C LEU A 109 13.04 20.07 5.92
N ARG A 110 14.36 20.00 6.05
CA ARG A 110 15.06 20.15 7.33
C ARG A 110 15.18 21.64 7.68
N LEU A 111 14.76 22.01 8.89
CA LEU A 111 14.92 23.35 9.44
C LEU A 111 15.89 23.35 10.63
N GLU A 112 16.65 24.44 10.72
CA GLU A 112 17.53 24.77 11.84
C GLU A 112 16.81 25.74 12.80
N PRO A 113 17.37 26.03 13.99
CA PRO A 113 16.80 27.04 14.87
C PRO A 113 16.60 28.39 14.18
N GLY A 114 15.44 28.99 14.39
CA GLY A 114 15.10 30.27 13.77
C GLY A 114 13.61 30.59 13.79
N THR A 115 13.28 31.82 13.40
CA THR A 115 11.90 32.27 13.19
C THR A 115 11.53 32.09 11.72
N TYR A 116 10.39 31.45 11.49
CA TYR A 116 9.88 31.13 10.17
C TYR A 116 8.48 31.66 9.98
N PHE A 117 8.13 31.93 8.72
CA PHE A 117 6.80 32.35 8.30
C PHE A 117 6.34 31.46 7.16
N LEU A 118 5.10 30.99 7.22
CA LEU A 118 4.49 30.15 6.20
C LEU A 118 3.31 30.90 5.59
N GLY A 119 3.44 31.26 4.32
CA GLY A 119 2.37 31.86 3.54
C GLY A 119 1.54 30.79 2.85
N VAL A 120 0.21 30.94 2.90
CA VAL A 120 -0.75 30.18 2.09
C VAL A 120 -1.45 31.14 1.15
N THR A 121 -1.40 30.87 -0.15
CA THR A 121 -2.09 31.65 -1.18
C THR A 121 -2.73 30.77 -2.23
N ALA A 122 -3.51 31.39 -3.11
CA ALA A 122 -4.00 30.76 -4.34
C ALA A 122 -2.91 30.73 -5.42
N SER A 123 -2.92 29.73 -6.29
CA SER A 123 -2.04 29.68 -7.45
C SER A 123 -2.20 30.91 -8.35
N GLY A 124 -1.07 31.34 -8.93
CA GLY A 124 -0.91 32.65 -9.54
C GLY A 124 -0.49 33.77 -8.58
N ASN A 125 -0.83 33.70 -7.29
CA ASN A 125 -0.38 34.65 -6.25
C ASN A 125 0.91 34.18 -5.58
N ARG A 126 2.03 34.21 -6.33
CA ARG A 126 3.34 33.67 -5.88
C ARG A 126 4.37 34.72 -5.52
N ASP A 127 4.33 35.88 -6.18
CA ASP A 127 5.34 36.95 -6.03
C ASP A 127 5.00 37.91 -4.88
N ILE A 128 4.78 37.34 -3.69
CA ILE A 128 4.35 38.08 -2.51
C ILE A 128 5.54 38.67 -1.78
N ASN A 129 5.43 39.94 -1.40
CA ASN A 129 6.37 40.58 -0.48
C ASN A 129 5.76 40.64 0.93
N PRO A 130 6.20 39.80 1.88
CA PRO A 130 5.63 39.74 3.22
C PRO A 130 5.90 40.99 4.08
N GLU A 131 6.75 41.92 3.60
CA GLU A 131 7.01 43.21 4.27
C GLU A 131 6.03 44.32 3.85
N ILE A 132 5.22 44.08 2.82
CA ILE A 132 4.30 45.07 2.25
C ILE A 132 2.87 44.56 2.37
N THR A 133 2.01 45.33 3.04
CA THR A 133 0.57 45.07 3.09
C THR A 133 -0.03 45.03 1.69
N ASP A 134 -0.94 44.08 1.43
CA ASP A 134 -1.62 43.90 0.14
C ASP A 134 -0.69 43.67 -1.06
N SER A 135 0.42 42.98 -0.86
CA SER A 135 1.36 42.63 -1.94
C SER A 135 0.89 41.47 -2.83
N GLY A 136 -0.23 40.84 -2.52
CA GLY A 136 -0.79 39.72 -3.28
C GLY A 136 -1.43 40.15 -4.60
N LEU A 137 -1.21 39.37 -5.66
CA LEU A 137 -1.67 39.67 -7.02
C LEU A 137 -1.88 38.37 -7.83
N ASN A 138 -2.83 38.37 -8.77
CA ASN A 138 -3.04 37.33 -9.79
C ASN A 138 -3.49 35.94 -9.29
N GLY A 139 -3.96 35.79 -8.05
CA GLY A 139 -4.53 34.51 -7.62
C GLY A 139 -5.75 34.12 -8.45
N THR A 140 -5.82 32.86 -8.88
CA THR A 140 -6.85 32.36 -9.82
C THR A 140 -7.94 31.51 -9.20
N SER A 141 -7.80 31.15 -7.93
CA SER A 141 -8.72 30.30 -7.15
C SER A 141 -9.02 30.92 -5.78
N GLU A 142 -10.06 30.41 -5.13
CA GLU A 142 -10.43 30.74 -3.76
C GLU A 142 -11.14 29.54 -3.11
N GLY A 143 -11.13 29.50 -1.78
CA GLY A 143 -11.95 28.55 -1.04
C GLY A 143 -11.41 28.25 0.35
N ALA A 144 -12.18 27.47 1.11
CA ALA A 144 -11.76 27.04 2.43
C ALA A 144 -10.61 26.04 2.32
N TYR A 145 -9.72 26.04 3.32
CA TYR A 145 -8.65 25.06 3.41
C TYR A 145 -8.39 24.70 4.87
N ARG A 146 -7.67 23.59 5.06
CA ARG A 146 -6.99 23.29 6.32
C ARG A 146 -5.50 23.24 6.04
N ILE A 147 -4.73 23.79 6.96
CA ILE A 147 -3.28 23.65 6.96
C ILE A 147 -2.86 22.69 8.06
N ARG A 148 -1.97 21.78 7.71
CA ARG A 148 -1.33 20.87 8.65
C ARG A 148 0.15 21.15 8.66
N THR A 149 0.69 21.44 9.84
CA THR A 149 2.13 21.60 10.05
C THR A 149 2.64 20.61 11.08
N SER A 150 3.86 20.11 10.89
CA SER A 150 4.55 19.22 11.81
C SER A 150 6.03 19.58 11.86
N PHE A 151 6.64 19.45 13.03
CA PHE A 151 8.08 19.54 13.19
C PHE A 151 8.56 18.35 14.03
N ARG A 152 9.46 17.56 13.46
CA ARG A 152 10.07 16.40 14.10
C ARG A 152 11.57 16.64 14.28
N PRO A 153 12.06 16.85 15.52
CA PRO A 153 13.49 16.95 15.79
C PRO A 153 14.26 15.72 15.30
N LEU A 154 15.50 15.91 14.87
CA LEU A 154 16.40 14.83 14.46
C LEU A 154 16.94 14.02 15.65
N GLU A 155 17.02 14.65 16.83
CA GLU A 155 17.41 13.95 18.05
C GLU A 155 16.23 13.12 18.57
N ALA A 156 16.01 11.96 17.96
CA ALA A 156 15.18 10.92 18.53
C ALA A 156 16.01 10.12 19.56
N SER A 157 15.41 9.84 20.71
CA SER A 157 15.95 8.79 21.59
C SER A 157 15.97 7.49 20.81
N THR A 158 17.16 6.97 20.54
CA THR A 158 17.35 5.70 19.81
C THR A 158 17.62 4.57 20.80
N ILE A 159 17.24 3.36 20.41
CA ILE A 159 17.67 2.16 21.12
C ILE A 159 19.18 2.08 20.96
N THR A 160 19.89 1.92 22.06
CA THR A 160 21.35 1.73 22.04
C THR A 160 21.68 0.32 22.52
N ASP A 161 22.75 -0.24 21.99
CA ASP A 161 23.33 -1.46 22.55
C ASP A 161 24.03 -1.16 23.91
N VAL A 162 24.58 -2.21 24.53
CA VAL A 162 25.31 -2.09 25.81
C VAL A 162 26.58 -1.22 25.70
N ALA A 163 27.12 -1.05 24.49
CA ALA A 163 28.27 -0.19 24.21
C ALA A 163 27.87 1.27 23.92
N GLY A 164 26.58 1.59 23.89
CA GLY A 164 26.04 2.91 23.58
C GLY A 164 25.92 3.20 22.07
N THR A 165 26.13 2.21 21.21
CA THR A 165 25.96 2.35 19.76
C THR A 165 24.47 2.44 19.44
N PRO A 166 24.01 3.51 18.76
CA PRO A 166 22.64 3.59 18.29
C PRO A 166 22.26 2.42 17.37
N LEU A 167 21.03 1.96 17.46
CA LEU A 167 20.48 0.97 16.56
C LEU A 167 20.34 1.58 15.16
N ASP A 168 20.83 0.87 14.16
CA ASP A 168 20.56 1.12 12.75
C ASP A 168 19.40 0.23 12.32
N GLY A 169 18.17 0.71 12.47
CA GLY A 169 16.95 -0.10 12.31
C GLY A 169 16.67 -0.49 10.86
N ASP A 170 17.04 0.37 9.91
CA ASP A 170 16.96 0.13 8.46
C ASP A 170 18.27 -0.41 7.87
N ASN A 171 19.33 -0.51 8.68
CA ASN A 171 20.64 -1.05 8.33
C ASN A 171 21.23 -0.36 7.08
N ASN A 172 21.02 0.95 6.99
CA ASN A 172 21.48 1.81 5.89
C ASN A 172 22.93 2.31 6.10
N GLY A 173 23.56 1.94 7.21
CA GLY A 173 24.89 2.35 7.65
C GLY A 173 24.91 3.61 8.53
N LEU A 174 23.74 4.22 8.82
CA LEU A 174 23.56 5.40 9.65
C LEU A 174 22.78 5.04 10.93
N ALA A 175 23.53 4.62 11.94
CA ALA A 175 23.03 4.35 13.27
C ALA A 175 22.23 5.53 13.86
N GLY A 176 21.10 5.23 14.52
CA GLY A 176 20.25 6.25 15.17
C GLY A 176 19.23 6.89 14.25
N GLY A 177 19.07 6.39 13.01
CA GLY A 177 18.00 6.77 12.10
C GLY A 177 16.60 6.42 12.61
N LEU A 178 15.59 7.06 11.99
CA LEU A 178 14.19 6.73 12.23
C LEU A 178 13.74 5.66 11.25
N TYR A 179 13.39 4.50 11.79
CA TYR A 179 12.86 3.40 11.00
C TYR A 179 11.61 2.82 11.66
N ASN A 180 10.55 2.67 10.87
CA ASN A 180 9.30 2.06 11.31
C ASN A 180 9.18 0.66 10.72
N PHE A 181 8.92 -0.31 11.59
CA PHE A 181 8.67 -1.69 11.21
C PHE A 181 7.49 -2.24 12.00
N TRP A 182 6.76 -3.17 11.38
CA TRP A 182 5.54 -3.74 11.97
C TRP A 182 5.70 -5.24 12.09
N PHE A 183 5.37 -5.77 13.26
CA PHE A 183 5.35 -7.19 13.52
C PHE A 183 4.19 -7.55 14.44
N GLN A 184 3.75 -8.80 14.32
CA GLN A 184 2.77 -9.36 15.22
C GLN A 184 3.48 -10.10 16.35
N ALA A 185 3.04 -9.89 17.59
CA ALA A 185 3.53 -10.64 18.74
C ALA A 185 2.40 -11.52 19.30
N ALA A 186 2.69 -12.79 19.52
CA ALA A 186 1.79 -13.73 20.17
C ALA A 186 2.59 -14.74 21.01
N ALA A 187 2.06 -15.10 22.18
CA ALA A 187 2.70 -16.09 23.03
C ALA A 187 2.56 -17.52 22.43
N PRO A 188 3.48 -18.46 22.74
CA PRO A 188 3.44 -19.83 22.26
C PRO A 188 2.18 -20.59 22.67
N ASN A 189 1.71 -21.53 21.82
CA ASN A 189 0.54 -22.35 22.14
C ASN A 189 0.62 -23.05 23.49
N GLY A 190 -0.35 -22.75 24.37
CA GLY A 190 -0.43 -23.25 25.74
C GLY A 190 0.16 -22.31 26.80
N GLU A 191 0.80 -21.22 26.38
CA GLU A 191 1.45 -20.23 27.27
C GLU A 191 0.77 -18.85 27.22
N GLN A 192 -0.35 -18.71 26.52
CA GLN A 192 -0.93 -17.39 26.25
C GLN A 192 -1.87 -16.91 27.35
N THR A 193 -1.85 -15.60 27.56
CA THR A 193 -2.88 -14.87 28.33
C THR A 193 -3.92 -14.19 27.42
N THR A 194 -3.67 -14.17 26.10
CA THR A 194 -4.54 -13.62 25.05
C THR A 194 -5.02 -14.72 24.11
N GLN A 195 -6.06 -14.45 23.30
CA GLN A 195 -6.55 -15.41 22.30
C GLN A 195 -5.57 -15.68 21.15
N ARG A 196 -4.64 -14.75 20.86
CA ARG A 196 -3.64 -14.89 19.79
C ARG A 196 -2.53 -15.86 20.18
N ARG A 197 -2.13 -16.73 19.26
CA ARG A 197 -1.19 -17.84 19.52
C ARG A 197 -0.08 -17.90 18.50
N THR A 198 1.12 -18.29 18.93
CA THR A 198 2.17 -18.76 18.02
C THR A 198 2.10 -20.29 17.93
N LEU A 199 1.80 -20.79 16.73
CA LEU A 199 1.80 -22.20 16.35
C LEU A 199 3.14 -22.52 15.66
N LEU A 200 3.95 -23.36 16.31
CA LEU A 200 5.25 -23.77 15.78
C LEU A 200 5.10 -24.92 14.79
N VAL A 201 5.82 -24.83 13.67
CA VAL A 201 6.00 -25.92 12.71
C VAL A 201 7.48 -26.27 12.67
N ASP A 202 7.83 -27.52 12.98
CA ASP A 202 9.22 -27.99 13.04
C ASP A 202 9.35 -29.32 12.31
N LYS A 203 10.22 -29.39 11.29
CA LYS A 203 10.45 -30.60 10.50
C LYS A 203 11.25 -31.69 11.21
N GLN A 204 11.99 -31.35 12.25
CA GLN A 204 12.83 -32.28 13.00
C GLN A 204 12.09 -32.85 14.21
N THR A 205 11.40 -32.00 14.98
CA THR A 205 10.74 -32.42 16.23
C THR A 205 9.22 -32.49 16.15
N GLY A 206 8.63 -32.00 15.06
CA GLY A 206 7.18 -31.96 14.88
C GLY A 206 6.51 -33.32 14.72
N SER A 207 5.24 -33.37 15.09
CA SER A 207 4.38 -34.55 14.96
C SER A 207 3.19 -34.27 14.04
N SER A 208 2.70 -35.30 13.33
CA SER A 208 1.44 -35.23 12.58
C SER A 208 0.22 -35.07 13.49
N THR A 209 0.37 -35.40 14.78
CA THR A 209 -0.60 -35.13 15.86
C THR A 209 -0.14 -33.99 16.78
N GLY A 210 0.82 -33.18 16.30
CA GLY A 210 1.29 -31.98 16.97
C GLY A 210 0.15 -31.01 17.26
N ASN A 211 0.36 -30.11 18.23
CA ASN A 211 -0.60 -29.05 18.55
C ASN A 211 0.00 -27.64 18.36
N GLY A 212 1.24 -27.53 17.87
CA GLY A 212 1.91 -26.25 17.62
C GLY A 212 2.49 -25.58 18.87
N SER A 213 2.52 -26.26 20.02
CA SER A 213 3.22 -25.79 21.22
C SER A 213 4.74 -26.00 21.10
N ARG A 214 5.53 -25.38 22.00
CA ARG A 214 6.98 -25.59 22.08
C ARG A 214 7.40 -27.05 22.27
N THR A 215 6.61 -27.83 23.01
CA THR A 215 6.91 -29.22 23.33
C THR A 215 6.30 -30.22 22.35
N ASN A 216 5.33 -29.78 21.54
CA ASN A 216 4.66 -30.64 20.55
C ASN A 216 4.31 -29.83 19.28
N PRO A 217 5.32 -29.40 18.51
CA PRO A 217 5.10 -28.60 17.30
C PRO A 217 4.41 -29.42 16.20
N PHE A 218 3.81 -28.72 15.24
CA PHE A 218 3.29 -29.37 14.03
C PHE A 218 4.43 -29.84 13.13
N LEU A 219 4.25 -30.97 12.45
CA LEU A 219 5.21 -31.46 11.46
C LEU A 219 5.11 -30.73 10.10
N THR A 220 3.92 -30.25 9.73
CA THR A 220 3.69 -29.63 8.41
C THR A 220 2.97 -28.30 8.51
N ILE A 221 3.22 -27.42 7.53
CA ILE A 221 2.53 -26.12 7.40
C ILE A 221 1.02 -26.34 7.28
N GLN A 222 0.58 -27.31 6.47
CA GLN A 222 -0.84 -27.61 6.28
C GLN A 222 -1.55 -27.97 7.60
N SER A 223 -0.91 -28.76 8.48
CA SER A 223 -1.49 -29.08 9.79
C SER A 223 -1.64 -27.83 10.67
N ALA A 224 -0.66 -26.91 10.62
CA ALA A 224 -0.74 -25.65 11.34
C ALA A 224 -1.82 -24.72 10.76
N PHE A 225 -1.93 -24.61 9.43
CA PHE A 225 -2.97 -23.81 8.77
C PHE A 225 -4.38 -24.30 9.09
N ASN A 226 -4.59 -25.61 9.16
CA ASN A 226 -5.87 -26.20 9.56
C ASN A 226 -6.24 -25.87 11.03
N ALA A 227 -5.26 -25.59 11.88
CA ALA A 227 -5.44 -25.28 13.30
C ALA A 227 -5.40 -23.77 13.62
N ALA A 228 -4.95 -22.95 12.68
CA ALA A 228 -4.77 -21.51 12.85
C ALA A 228 -6.11 -20.77 12.84
N GLN A 229 -6.19 -19.72 13.65
CA GLN A 229 -7.32 -18.80 13.70
C GLN A 229 -6.85 -17.37 13.36
N PRO A 230 -7.75 -16.47 12.91
CA PRO A 230 -7.38 -15.07 12.71
C PRO A 230 -6.74 -14.48 13.95
N GLY A 231 -5.56 -13.86 13.79
CA GLY A 231 -4.72 -13.34 14.87
C GLY A 231 -3.61 -14.30 15.35
N ASP A 232 -3.58 -15.55 14.88
CA ASP A 232 -2.49 -16.48 15.15
C ASP A 232 -1.25 -16.19 14.26
N ILE A 233 -0.10 -16.59 14.78
CA ILE A 233 1.18 -16.64 14.06
C ILE A 233 1.49 -18.10 13.78
N VAL A 234 1.77 -18.46 12.53
CA VAL A 234 2.34 -19.76 12.17
C VAL A 234 3.83 -19.57 11.93
N ARG A 235 4.66 -20.13 12.81
CA ARG A 235 6.10 -19.89 12.81
C ARG A 235 6.87 -21.15 12.41
N LEU A 236 7.58 -21.07 11.29
CA LEU A 236 8.43 -22.12 10.76
C LEU A 236 9.81 -21.96 11.38
N VAL A 237 10.32 -23.03 12.00
CA VAL A 237 11.62 -23.01 12.69
C VAL A 237 12.68 -23.76 11.90
N ALA A 238 13.91 -23.25 11.94
CA ALA A 238 15.03 -23.95 11.36
C ALA A 238 15.33 -25.25 12.10
N ASN A 239 15.96 -26.18 11.40
CA ASN A 239 16.46 -27.42 11.97
C ASN A 239 17.88 -27.66 11.45
N GLY A 240 18.75 -28.21 12.29
CA GLY A 240 20.15 -28.49 11.94
C GLY A 240 20.37 -29.93 11.47
N GLY A 241 19.35 -30.56 10.87
CA GLY A 241 19.51 -31.90 10.33
C GLY A 241 19.97 -32.96 11.34
N SER A 242 20.84 -33.86 10.88
CA SER A 242 21.38 -34.99 11.66
C SER A 242 22.54 -34.58 12.56
N ASP A 243 23.30 -33.54 12.19
CA ASP A 243 24.44 -33.05 12.97
C ASP A 243 24.07 -31.98 14.02
N GLY A 244 22.85 -31.45 13.96
CA GLY A 244 22.34 -30.43 14.87
C GLY A 244 22.84 -29.02 14.56
N ASN A 245 23.51 -28.80 13.42
CA ASN A 245 24.09 -27.52 13.04
C ASN A 245 23.32 -26.89 11.87
N ILE A 246 22.65 -25.76 12.15
CA ILE A 246 21.80 -25.05 11.16
C ILE A 246 22.61 -24.50 9.98
N LEU A 247 23.92 -24.28 10.16
CA LEU A 247 24.79 -23.74 9.11
C LEU A 247 25.20 -24.78 8.06
N THR A 248 25.08 -26.08 8.36
CA THR A 248 25.37 -27.18 7.44
C THR A 248 24.10 -27.62 6.72
N THR A 249 23.75 -26.93 5.64
CA THR A 249 22.43 -27.06 5.03
C THR A 249 22.14 -28.39 4.32
N SER A 250 23.11 -29.28 4.14
CA SER A 250 22.96 -30.49 3.32
C SER A 250 22.09 -31.58 3.95
N ASP A 251 21.98 -31.64 5.28
CA ASP A 251 21.14 -32.60 5.99
C ASP A 251 19.92 -31.95 6.68
N ASN A 252 19.73 -30.64 6.47
CA ASN A 252 18.53 -29.93 6.92
C ASN A 252 17.28 -30.50 6.24
N ARG A 253 16.19 -30.61 7.01
CA ARG A 253 14.88 -30.99 6.52
C ARG A 253 14.16 -29.77 5.97
N ALA A 254 13.80 -29.80 4.69
CA ALA A 254 13.12 -28.69 4.04
C ALA A 254 11.61 -28.68 4.35
N TYR A 255 11.01 -27.48 4.29
CA TYR A 255 9.57 -27.33 4.07
C TYR A 255 9.30 -27.42 2.58
N GLU A 256 8.44 -28.35 2.16
CA GLU A 256 8.25 -28.74 0.76
C GLU A 256 6.83 -28.42 0.30
N ILE A 257 6.71 -27.42 -0.56
CA ILE A 257 5.43 -26.85 -0.96
C ILE A 257 5.24 -27.03 -2.46
N GLY A 258 4.05 -27.46 -2.87
CA GLY A 258 3.69 -27.60 -4.27
C GLY A 258 3.56 -29.03 -4.72
N SER A 259 4.06 -29.32 -5.92
CA SER A 259 4.04 -30.65 -6.49
C SER A 259 5.33 -31.02 -7.19
N GLY A 260 5.74 -32.29 -7.05
CA GLY A 260 7.01 -32.81 -7.58
C GLY A 260 7.06 -34.33 -7.65
N GLY A 261 8.23 -34.86 -7.98
CA GLY A 261 8.50 -36.30 -8.06
C GLY A 261 7.70 -37.07 -9.11
N LEU A 262 7.72 -38.40 -8.99
CA LEU A 262 6.97 -39.31 -9.84
C LEU A 262 5.47 -39.00 -9.79
N ASN A 263 4.85 -38.77 -10.95
CA ASN A 263 3.43 -38.44 -11.12
C ASN A 263 2.99 -37.08 -10.53
N ASN A 264 3.90 -36.15 -10.25
CA ASN A 264 3.56 -34.78 -9.82
C ASN A 264 2.68 -34.73 -8.56
N GLN A 265 3.06 -35.51 -7.55
CA GLN A 265 2.36 -35.66 -6.27
C GLN A 265 2.41 -34.36 -5.46
N SER A 266 1.45 -34.19 -4.54
CA SER A 266 1.51 -33.11 -3.55
C SER A 266 2.72 -33.30 -2.64
N LEU A 267 3.45 -32.22 -2.39
CA LEU A 267 4.58 -32.21 -1.45
C LEU A 267 4.10 -32.15 0.01
N SER A 268 5.02 -32.40 0.94
CA SER A 268 4.71 -32.72 2.34
C SER A 268 4.07 -31.58 3.13
N ASP A 269 4.27 -30.32 2.75
CA ASP A 269 3.65 -29.15 3.39
C ASP A 269 2.39 -28.63 2.68
N GLY A 270 1.97 -29.28 1.60
CA GLY A 270 0.75 -28.95 0.86
C GLY A 270 1.01 -28.68 -0.62
N ARG A 271 -0.04 -28.83 -1.44
CA ARG A 271 0.02 -28.57 -2.89
C ARG A 271 0.07 -27.08 -3.21
N THR A 272 -0.39 -26.25 -2.30
CA THR A 272 -0.33 -24.78 -2.36
C THR A 272 -0.03 -24.28 -0.96
N MET A 273 0.53 -23.07 -0.87
CA MET A 273 0.66 -22.36 0.39
C MET A 273 0.00 -20.99 0.22
N GLU A 274 -1.26 -20.93 0.61
CA GLU A 274 -2.06 -19.71 0.64
C GLU A 274 -2.30 -19.33 2.10
N VAL A 275 -1.71 -18.23 2.56
CA VAL A 275 -1.76 -17.84 3.96
C VAL A 275 -3.22 -17.57 4.38
N PRO A 276 -3.72 -18.20 5.46
CA PRO A 276 -5.12 -18.03 5.88
C PRO A 276 -5.44 -16.59 6.32
N LYS A 277 -6.73 -16.24 6.27
CA LYS A 277 -7.24 -14.94 6.72
C LYS A 277 -6.75 -14.57 8.12
N GLY A 278 -6.18 -13.38 8.26
CA GLY A 278 -5.72 -12.85 9.55
C GLY A 278 -4.57 -13.62 10.19
N VAL A 279 -3.93 -14.56 9.50
CA VAL A 279 -2.78 -15.32 10.01
C VAL A 279 -1.50 -14.69 9.49
N THR A 280 -0.51 -14.54 10.36
CA THR A 280 0.85 -14.13 9.97
C THR A 280 1.75 -15.37 9.95
N VAL A 281 2.38 -15.64 8.82
CA VAL A 281 3.45 -16.65 8.73
C VAL A 281 4.79 -15.99 9.04
N MET A 282 5.55 -16.56 9.98
CA MET A 282 6.93 -16.18 10.26
C MET A 282 7.86 -17.31 9.86
N ILE A 283 8.88 -16.98 9.07
CA ILE A 283 9.93 -17.92 8.65
C ILE A 283 11.23 -17.49 9.29
N ASP A 284 11.72 -18.31 10.23
CA ASP A 284 12.91 -18.02 11.02
C ASP A 284 14.22 -18.13 10.19
N PRO A 285 15.31 -17.46 10.64
CA PRO A 285 16.61 -17.58 10.01
C PRO A 285 17.06 -19.04 9.88
N GLY A 286 17.66 -19.41 8.75
CA GLY A 286 18.16 -20.78 8.50
C GLY A 286 17.10 -21.79 8.05
N VAL A 287 15.82 -21.39 7.94
CA VAL A 287 14.79 -22.25 7.35
C VAL A 287 15.07 -22.48 5.86
N LEU A 288 14.99 -23.75 5.45
CA LEU A 288 15.04 -24.17 4.05
C LEU A 288 13.63 -24.48 3.54
N VAL A 289 13.21 -23.77 2.50
CA VAL A 289 11.95 -23.97 1.79
C VAL A 289 12.24 -24.43 0.36
N LYS A 290 11.70 -25.59 0.00
CA LYS A 290 11.74 -26.15 -1.35
C LYS A 290 10.37 -26.06 -1.98
N VAL A 291 10.28 -25.45 -3.16
CA VAL A 291 9.00 -25.20 -3.83
C VAL A 291 8.98 -25.83 -5.21
N GLY A 292 7.87 -26.47 -5.57
CA GLY A 292 7.67 -27.08 -6.89
C GLY A 292 6.36 -26.66 -7.54
N ARG A 293 6.42 -26.02 -8.72
CA ARG A 293 5.28 -25.73 -9.60
C ARG A 293 4.12 -24.94 -8.95
N THR A 294 4.42 -24.13 -7.94
CA THR A 294 3.45 -23.25 -7.26
C THR A 294 4.12 -21.97 -6.79
N ALA A 295 3.33 -21.05 -6.23
CA ALA A 295 3.79 -19.87 -5.52
C ALA A 295 3.29 -19.88 -4.07
N ILE A 296 3.91 -19.06 -3.22
CA ILE A 296 3.44 -18.80 -1.86
C ILE A 296 2.60 -17.52 -1.92
N GLY A 297 1.30 -17.63 -1.65
CA GLY A 297 0.34 -16.54 -1.76
C GLY A 297 -0.04 -15.91 -0.42
N VAL A 298 -0.13 -14.59 -0.41
CA VAL A 298 -0.57 -13.76 0.72
C VAL A 298 -1.67 -12.82 0.22
N GLY A 299 -2.79 -12.76 0.93
CA GLY A 299 -3.99 -12.02 0.52
C GLY A 299 -4.87 -12.78 -0.47
N SER A 300 -6.02 -12.22 -0.82
CA SER A 300 -7.04 -12.94 -1.61
C SER A 300 -6.75 -12.99 -3.11
N SER A 301 -7.20 -14.07 -3.75
CA SER A 301 -7.13 -14.28 -5.21
C SER A 301 -8.49 -14.54 -5.86
N THR A 302 -9.49 -14.90 -5.07
CA THR A 302 -10.88 -15.07 -5.51
C THR A 302 -11.83 -14.38 -4.54
N THR A 303 -13.02 -14.00 -5.02
CA THR A 303 -14.03 -13.35 -4.18
C THR A 303 -14.65 -14.33 -3.18
N SER A 304 -14.65 -15.63 -3.47
CA SER A 304 -15.20 -16.67 -2.58
C SER A 304 -14.30 -17.00 -1.39
N ASP A 305 -12.99 -16.88 -1.56
CA ASP A 305 -12.02 -17.25 -0.52
C ASP A 305 -11.35 -16.00 0.05
N ASP A 306 -11.90 -15.49 1.15
CA ASP A 306 -11.34 -14.35 1.87
C ASP A 306 -10.08 -14.76 2.64
N ARG A 307 -8.95 -14.17 2.23
CA ARG A 307 -7.63 -14.25 2.89
C ARG A 307 -7.10 -12.87 3.27
N SER A 308 -7.98 -11.88 3.43
CA SER A 308 -7.62 -10.55 3.91
C SER A 308 -6.87 -10.62 5.25
N GLN A 309 -6.04 -9.62 5.54
CA GLN A 309 -5.19 -9.55 6.73
C GLN A 309 -4.17 -10.69 6.88
N ALA A 310 -3.99 -11.53 5.87
CA ALA A 310 -2.88 -12.48 5.84
C ALA A 310 -1.54 -11.72 5.76
N GLY A 311 -0.51 -12.23 6.43
CA GLY A 311 0.82 -11.64 6.45
C GLY A 311 1.92 -12.68 6.28
N LEU A 312 3.04 -12.29 5.67
CA LEU A 312 4.24 -13.12 5.58
C LEU A 312 5.48 -12.34 6.00
N GLN A 313 6.24 -12.92 6.91
CA GLN A 313 7.47 -12.39 7.46
C GLN A 313 8.61 -13.39 7.27
N VAL A 314 9.53 -13.07 6.37
CA VAL A 314 10.78 -13.81 6.18
C VAL A 314 11.87 -13.08 6.95
N LEU A 315 12.36 -13.72 8.00
CA LEU A 315 13.17 -13.10 9.04
C LEU A 315 14.61 -13.61 9.00
N GLY A 316 15.25 -13.60 7.83
CA GLY A 316 16.66 -13.97 7.72
C GLY A 316 17.56 -12.98 8.48
N THR A 317 18.83 -13.35 8.64
CA THR A 317 19.88 -12.49 9.18
C THR A 317 21.11 -12.49 8.25
N PRO A 318 22.05 -11.54 8.40
CA PRO A 318 23.29 -11.56 7.63
C PRO A 318 24.12 -12.84 7.79
N GLU A 319 24.03 -13.51 8.94
CA GLU A 319 24.77 -14.74 9.24
C GLU A 319 23.99 -16.00 8.84
N MET A 320 22.66 -15.93 8.84
CA MET A 320 21.76 -17.04 8.55
C MET A 320 20.60 -16.59 7.66
N ASN A 321 20.72 -16.83 6.36
CA ASN A 321 19.65 -16.55 5.41
C ASN A 321 18.48 -17.52 5.54
N VAL A 322 17.29 -17.08 5.14
CA VAL A 322 16.20 -18.01 4.77
C VAL A 322 16.42 -18.45 3.34
N LEU A 323 16.34 -19.74 3.06
CA LEU A 323 16.65 -20.31 1.75
C LEU A 323 15.36 -20.71 1.04
N PHE A 324 15.13 -20.17 -0.16
CA PHE A 324 14.08 -20.60 -1.07
C PHE A 324 14.73 -21.18 -2.34
N THR A 325 14.43 -22.43 -2.64
CA THR A 325 14.94 -23.09 -3.85
C THR A 325 13.90 -24.01 -4.48
N SER A 326 14.24 -24.55 -5.64
CA SER A 326 13.42 -25.54 -6.32
C SER A 326 13.36 -26.85 -5.52
N TYR A 327 12.22 -27.54 -5.57
CA TYR A 327 12.11 -28.91 -5.09
C TYR A 327 13.11 -29.88 -5.76
N THR A 328 13.50 -29.60 -7.00
CA THR A 328 14.48 -30.38 -7.77
C THR A 328 15.94 -30.00 -7.49
N ASP A 329 16.19 -29.15 -6.48
CA ASP A 329 17.54 -28.80 -6.05
C ASP A 329 18.07 -29.84 -5.05
N GLU A 330 18.91 -30.75 -5.53
CA GLU A 330 19.57 -31.78 -4.71
C GLU A 330 20.74 -31.24 -3.87
N SER A 331 21.19 -30.00 -4.09
CA SER A 331 22.38 -29.47 -3.43
C SER A 331 22.13 -28.95 -2.00
N LEU A 332 20.87 -28.76 -1.62
CA LEU A 332 20.45 -28.21 -0.34
C LEU A 332 19.43 -29.12 0.34
N GLY A 333 19.63 -29.39 1.62
CA GLY A 333 18.76 -30.24 2.43
C GLY A 333 18.72 -31.69 1.98
N ILE A 334 18.01 -32.50 2.78
CA ILE A 334 17.73 -33.89 2.42
C ILE A 334 16.92 -33.91 1.13
N ASP A 335 17.41 -34.64 0.14
CA ASP A 335 16.67 -34.90 -1.08
C ASP A 335 15.59 -35.96 -0.82
N THR A 336 14.34 -35.58 -1.11
CA THR A 336 13.16 -36.42 -0.95
C THR A 336 12.57 -36.81 -2.30
N ASP A 337 13.12 -36.31 -3.42
CA ASP A 337 12.78 -36.83 -4.73
C ASP A 337 13.44 -38.19 -4.94
N SER A 338 12.65 -39.15 -5.43
CA SER A 338 13.15 -40.48 -5.80
C SER A 338 13.92 -40.49 -7.11
N LEU A 339 13.84 -39.40 -7.88
CA LEU A 339 14.45 -39.24 -9.19
C LEU A 339 15.68 -38.33 -9.10
N PRO A 340 16.76 -38.63 -9.83
CA PRO A 340 17.82 -37.66 -10.06
C PRO A 340 17.28 -36.46 -10.84
N THR A 341 17.45 -35.26 -10.30
CA THR A 341 16.93 -34.00 -10.80
C THR A 341 18.00 -32.92 -10.86
N THR A 342 17.69 -31.80 -11.51
CA THR A 342 18.56 -30.63 -11.57
C THR A 342 17.69 -29.38 -11.63
N PRO A 343 17.91 -28.40 -10.75
CA PRO A 343 17.04 -27.24 -10.64
C PRO A 343 17.14 -26.37 -11.88
N GLN A 344 15.98 -25.91 -12.37
CA GLN A 344 15.85 -25.03 -13.52
C GLN A 344 15.19 -23.70 -13.14
N PRO A 345 15.58 -22.58 -13.79
CA PRO A 345 14.86 -21.33 -13.66
C PRO A 345 13.36 -21.52 -13.93
N GLY A 346 12.52 -21.05 -13.01
CA GLY A 346 11.06 -21.11 -13.14
C GLY A 346 10.43 -22.42 -12.68
N ASP A 347 11.17 -23.27 -11.97
CA ASP A 347 10.62 -24.48 -11.33
C ASP A 347 9.52 -24.15 -10.31
N TRP A 348 9.53 -22.95 -9.75
CA TRP A 348 8.49 -22.40 -8.89
C TRP A 348 8.24 -20.92 -9.21
N GLY A 349 7.13 -20.37 -8.71
CA GLY A 349 6.75 -18.99 -8.92
C GLY A 349 7.57 -18.01 -8.07
N GLY A 350 7.08 -17.75 -6.86
CA GLY A 350 7.68 -16.78 -5.96
C GLY A 350 6.83 -16.55 -4.71
N LEU A 351 7.16 -15.49 -3.98
CA LEU A 351 6.33 -14.91 -2.94
C LEU A 351 5.40 -13.87 -3.57
N MET A 352 4.09 -14.09 -3.45
CA MET A 352 3.06 -13.28 -4.10
C MET A 352 2.20 -12.58 -3.07
N PHE A 353 2.30 -11.26 -3.00
CA PHE A 353 1.54 -10.38 -2.11
C PHE A 353 0.40 -9.73 -2.89
N ARG A 354 -0.84 -9.85 -2.42
CA ARG A 354 -2.04 -9.36 -3.12
C ARG A 354 -2.95 -8.60 -2.17
N ASN A 355 -3.13 -7.31 -2.42
CA ASN A 355 -4.15 -6.53 -1.72
C ASN A 355 -5.25 -6.04 -2.69
N ALA A 356 -5.06 -6.15 -4.00
CA ALA A 356 -5.99 -5.62 -5.00
C ALA A 356 -7.44 -6.10 -4.81
N LEU A 357 -7.63 -7.42 -4.70
CA LEU A 357 -8.97 -7.97 -4.55
C LEU A 357 -9.58 -7.66 -3.19
N ASP A 358 -8.77 -7.69 -2.12
CA ASP A 358 -9.25 -7.35 -0.79
C ASP A 358 -9.72 -5.90 -0.71
N ARG A 359 -8.99 -4.95 -1.32
CA ARG A 359 -9.42 -3.55 -1.44
C ARG A 359 -10.68 -3.42 -2.31
N ALA A 360 -10.74 -4.11 -3.45
CA ALA A 360 -11.89 -4.07 -4.35
C ALA A 360 -13.19 -4.59 -3.69
N GLU A 361 -13.08 -5.57 -2.80
CA GLU A 361 -14.19 -6.13 -2.02
C GLU A 361 -14.49 -5.33 -0.73
N GLY A 362 -13.79 -4.22 -0.48
CA GLY A 362 -13.95 -3.41 0.73
C GLY A 362 -13.52 -4.12 2.02
N ARG A 363 -12.65 -5.14 1.92
CA ARG A 363 -12.11 -5.87 3.07
C ARG A 363 -11.02 -5.04 3.73
N LEU A 364 -10.79 -5.31 5.01
CA LEU A 364 -9.77 -4.62 5.80
C LEU A 364 -8.37 -4.89 5.20
N ASP A 365 -7.69 -3.81 4.82
CA ASP A 365 -6.27 -3.81 4.43
C ASP A 365 -5.45 -3.13 5.53
N ALA A 366 -4.51 -3.87 6.11
CA ALA A 366 -3.61 -3.37 7.13
C ALA A 366 -2.75 -2.19 6.63
N GLU A 367 -2.41 -2.14 5.35
CA GLU A 367 -1.61 -1.05 4.77
C GLU A 367 -2.36 0.28 4.73
N LEU A 368 -3.69 0.27 4.61
CA LEU A 368 -4.51 1.48 4.69
C LEU A 368 -4.62 1.98 6.15
N GLU A 369 -4.47 1.09 7.12
CA GLU A 369 -4.30 1.47 8.52
C GLU A 369 -2.81 1.75 8.87
N GLY A 370 -1.97 1.86 7.84
CA GLY A 370 -0.55 2.15 7.93
C GLY A 370 0.29 1.08 8.61
N ARG A 371 -0.17 -0.17 8.64
CA ARG A 371 0.59 -1.32 9.14
C ARG A 371 1.12 -2.16 7.98
N PHE A 372 2.44 -2.17 7.82
CA PHE A 372 3.12 -2.91 6.74
C PHE A 372 3.72 -4.20 7.28
N VAL A 373 2.89 -5.22 7.48
CA VAL A 373 3.29 -6.49 8.12
C VAL A 373 4.10 -7.41 7.20
N ASN A 374 3.98 -7.24 5.88
CA ASN A 374 4.71 -8.06 4.92
C ASN A 374 6.18 -7.62 4.85
N TYR A 375 7.07 -8.55 5.18
CA TYR A 375 8.49 -8.27 5.37
C TYR A 375 9.32 -9.43 4.83
N VAL A 376 10.28 -9.14 3.95
CA VAL A 376 11.18 -10.12 3.38
C VAL A 376 12.61 -9.64 3.53
N SER A 377 13.34 -10.19 4.50
CA SER A 377 14.73 -9.83 4.74
C SER A 377 15.69 -11.01 4.71
N ASN A 378 16.88 -10.76 4.16
CA ASN A 378 18.00 -11.70 4.15
C ASN A 378 17.60 -13.09 3.61
N ALA A 379 16.76 -13.16 2.58
CA ALA A 379 16.43 -14.40 1.90
C ALA A 379 17.40 -14.66 0.73
N ASP A 380 17.79 -15.91 0.50
CA ASP A 380 18.41 -16.37 -0.76
C ASP A 380 17.35 -17.13 -1.56
N MET A 381 16.88 -16.53 -2.64
CA MET A 381 15.83 -17.06 -3.52
C MET A 381 16.40 -17.46 -4.86
N ARG A 382 16.24 -18.73 -5.22
CA ARG A 382 16.81 -19.31 -6.44
C ARG A 382 15.75 -20.00 -7.28
N TYR A 383 15.92 -19.96 -8.60
CA TYR A 383 15.13 -20.75 -9.55
C TYR A 383 13.62 -20.42 -9.58
N GLY A 384 13.23 -19.24 -9.08
CA GLY A 384 11.85 -18.75 -9.14
C GLY A 384 11.50 -18.17 -10.52
N GLY A 385 10.44 -17.36 -10.59
CA GLY A 385 10.02 -16.72 -11.84
C GLY A 385 9.17 -17.62 -12.75
N GLY A 386 8.62 -18.71 -12.21
CA GLY A 386 7.91 -19.74 -12.95
C GLY A 386 6.49 -19.34 -13.35
N ARG A 387 5.97 -20.04 -14.35
CA ARG A 387 4.57 -19.96 -14.76
C ARG A 387 3.78 -21.01 -13.96
N VAL A 388 2.91 -20.55 -13.06
CA VAL A 388 2.22 -21.38 -12.07
C VAL A 388 0.71 -21.19 -12.14
N ASN A 389 -0.04 -22.20 -11.70
CA ASN A 389 -1.49 -22.13 -11.64
C ASN A 389 -1.94 -21.48 -10.33
N ILE A 390 -2.63 -20.34 -10.43
CA ILE A 390 -3.29 -19.65 -9.32
C ILE A 390 -4.79 -19.65 -9.64
N ASP A 391 -5.56 -20.43 -8.87
CA ASP A 391 -7.02 -20.56 -9.00
C ASP A 391 -7.51 -20.82 -10.45
N GLY A 392 -6.83 -21.70 -11.17
CA GLY A 392 -7.16 -22.06 -12.55
C GLY A 392 -6.49 -21.19 -13.61
N ASN A 393 -5.90 -20.06 -13.24
CA ASN A 393 -5.20 -19.16 -14.15
C ASN A 393 -3.70 -19.45 -14.15
N ASN A 394 -3.12 -19.57 -15.34
CA ASN A 394 -1.68 -19.82 -15.47
C ASN A 394 -0.92 -18.51 -15.63
N VAL A 395 -0.33 -18.02 -14.54
CA VAL A 395 0.30 -16.70 -14.40
C VAL A 395 1.79 -16.83 -14.15
N VAL A 396 2.57 -15.86 -14.62
CA VAL A 396 4.01 -15.77 -14.30
C VAL A 396 4.14 -15.05 -12.97
N VAL A 397 4.73 -15.71 -11.98
CA VAL A 397 5.00 -15.14 -10.66
C VAL A 397 6.51 -14.97 -10.52
N THR A 398 6.97 -13.74 -10.31
CA THR A 398 8.38 -13.42 -10.03
C THR A 398 8.75 -13.84 -8.60
N PRO A 399 10.03 -14.08 -8.27
CA PRO A 399 10.46 -14.45 -6.92
C PRO A 399 9.87 -13.58 -5.81
N ILE A 400 9.73 -12.27 -6.05
CA ILE A 400 8.86 -11.39 -5.27
C ILE A 400 7.89 -10.69 -6.22
N HIS A 401 6.59 -10.85 -5.98
CA HIS A 401 5.51 -10.39 -6.85
C HIS A 401 4.46 -9.63 -6.04
N MET A 402 4.28 -8.33 -6.32
CA MET A 402 3.42 -7.43 -5.54
C MET A 402 2.23 -6.98 -6.37
N VAL A 403 1.00 -7.19 -5.90
CA VAL A 403 -0.25 -6.76 -6.53
C VAL A 403 -1.01 -5.83 -5.58
N LEU A 404 -0.93 -4.53 -5.83
CA LEU A 404 -1.40 -3.44 -4.98
C LEU A 404 -0.86 -3.50 -3.54
N ALA A 405 0.31 -4.10 -3.38
CA ALA A 405 0.90 -4.45 -2.09
C ALA A 405 2.26 -3.76 -1.93
N ARG A 406 2.55 -3.35 -0.70
CA ARG A 406 3.74 -2.54 -0.37
C ARG A 406 4.56 -3.22 0.74
N PRO A 407 5.11 -4.43 0.50
CA PRO A 407 5.98 -5.08 1.48
C PRO A 407 7.31 -4.33 1.66
N THR A 408 8.01 -4.62 2.75
CA THR A 408 9.43 -4.28 2.88
C THR A 408 10.29 -5.43 2.37
N ILE A 409 11.25 -5.13 1.50
CA ILE A 409 12.09 -6.10 0.80
C ILE A 409 13.56 -5.68 0.99
N ALA A 410 14.28 -6.39 1.84
CA ALA A 410 15.58 -5.96 2.37
C ALA A 410 16.66 -7.03 2.22
N PHE A 411 17.86 -6.66 1.76
CA PHE A 411 19.06 -7.53 1.83
C PHE A 411 18.89 -8.94 1.23
N ASN A 412 17.97 -9.11 0.28
CA ASN A 412 17.72 -10.41 -0.33
C ASN A 412 18.70 -10.65 -1.46
N LYS A 413 19.02 -11.92 -1.69
CA LYS A 413 19.75 -12.37 -2.87
C LYS A 413 18.77 -13.15 -3.76
N ILE A 414 18.51 -12.63 -4.96
CA ILE A 414 17.59 -13.27 -5.90
C ILE A 414 18.36 -13.63 -7.16
N SER A 415 18.38 -14.92 -7.53
CA SER A 415 19.18 -15.39 -8.65
C SER A 415 18.60 -16.56 -9.42
N ARG A 416 19.06 -16.72 -10.68
CA ARG A 416 18.72 -17.86 -11.55
C ARG A 416 17.22 -18.00 -11.81
N SER A 417 16.47 -16.90 -11.81
CA SER A 417 15.01 -16.91 -12.01
C SER A 417 14.65 -16.77 -13.49
N ALA A 418 13.54 -17.40 -13.91
CA ALA A 418 13.06 -17.35 -15.29
C ALA A 418 12.38 -16.02 -15.68
N ALA A 419 12.11 -15.16 -14.71
CA ALA A 419 11.49 -13.84 -14.88
C ALA A 419 12.34 -12.73 -14.22
N ALA A 420 11.77 -11.54 -14.07
CA ALA A 420 12.39 -10.48 -13.25
C ALA A 420 12.54 -10.93 -11.80
N ALA A 421 13.56 -10.41 -11.11
CA ALA A 421 13.80 -10.71 -9.70
C ALA A 421 12.64 -10.25 -8.80
N ILE A 422 12.16 -9.02 -9.05
CA ILE A 422 11.06 -8.40 -8.32
C ILE A 422 10.08 -7.83 -9.34
N SER A 423 8.77 -7.87 -9.06
CA SER A 423 7.80 -7.12 -9.86
C SER A 423 6.67 -6.54 -9.03
N ALA A 424 6.17 -5.38 -9.46
CA ALA A 424 5.04 -4.65 -8.88
C ALA A 424 4.11 -4.18 -9.99
N ASP A 425 2.80 -4.12 -9.77
CA ASP A 425 1.93 -3.28 -10.60
C ASP A 425 2.16 -1.79 -10.28
N SER A 426 1.79 -0.91 -11.20
CA SER A 426 2.02 0.54 -11.07
C SER A 426 1.37 1.16 -9.81
N ASN A 427 0.21 0.66 -9.39
CA ASN A 427 -0.49 1.19 -8.22
C ASN A 427 0.11 0.70 -6.90
N SER A 428 0.99 -0.30 -6.92
CA SER A 428 1.80 -0.66 -5.74
C SER A 428 2.77 0.47 -5.33
N PHE A 429 3.01 1.49 -6.16
CA PHE A 429 3.88 2.64 -5.84
C PHE A 429 3.18 3.82 -5.15
N GLU A 430 1.97 3.60 -4.65
CA GLU A 430 1.17 4.62 -3.97
C GLU A 430 1.92 5.30 -2.81
N GLU A 431 1.88 6.63 -2.79
CA GLU A 431 2.34 7.48 -1.69
C GLU A 431 1.19 7.78 -0.74
N THR A 432 1.40 7.50 0.55
CA THR A 432 0.44 7.72 1.61
C THR A 432 1.10 8.45 2.78
N THR A 433 0.57 9.63 3.10
CA THR A 433 1.01 10.45 4.24
C THR A 433 0.22 10.19 5.52
N PHE A 434 -0.91 9.47 5.42
CA PHE A 434 -1.87 9.24 6.50
C PHE A 434 -2.46 10.52 7.10
N THR A 435 -2.35 11.66 6.41
CA THR A 435 -2.80 12.98 6.89
C THR A 435 -4.18 13.40 6.38
N THR A 436 -4.70 12.73 5.35
CA THR A 436 -5.98 13.05 4.70
C THR A 436 -7.18 12.61 5.53
N TYR A 437 -8.36 13.13 5.20
CA TYR A 437 -9.60 12.90 5.95
C TYR A 437 -9.90 11.40 6.17
N GLN A 438 -9.68 10.57 5.15
CA GLN A 438 -9.88 9.11 5.22
C GLN A 438 -9.14 8.44 6.39
N TYR A 439 -7.95 8.93 6.76
CA TYR A 439 -7.13 8.35 7.83
C TYR A 439 -7.31 9.08 9.17
N GLN A 440 -7.99 10.22 9.17
CA GLN A 440 -8.08 11.15 10.31
C GLN A 440 -9.55 11.35 10.76
N SER A 441 -10.48 10.54 10.24
CA SER A 441 -11.92 10.64 10.45
C SER A 441 -12.32 10.33 11.90
N ASP A 442 -11.74 9.29 12.51
CA ASP A 442 -12.04 8.87 13.89
C ASP A 442 -11.27 9.69 14.94
N ALA A 443 -10.01 10.06 14.62
CA ALA A 443 -9.16 10.84 15.50
C ALA A 443 -8.13 11.63 14.70
N SER A 444 -7.87 12.87 15.15
CA SER A 444 -6.75 13.66 14.62
C SER A 444 -5.47 13.30 15.37
N PHE A 445 -4.47 12.78 14.64
CA PHE A 445 -3.15 12.46 15.17
C PHE A 445 -2.08 12.79 14.13
N THR A 446 -0.88 13.19 14.54
CA THR A 446 0.25 13.42 13.63
C THR A 446 0.94 12.11 13.29
N PRO A 447 0.83 11.62 12.04
CA PRO A 447 1.61 10.48 11.61
C PRO A 447 3.09 10.81 11.73
N ASP A 448 3.85 9.91 12.34
CA ASP A 448 5.30 9.98 12.43
C ASP A 448 5.99 9.23 11.28
N TYR A 449 5.21 8.78 10.29
CA TYR A 449 5.68 8.10 9.09
C TYR A 449 4.80 8.39 7.88
N THR A 450 5.38 8.14 6.72
CA THR A 450 4.71 8.07 5.42
C THR A 450 5.10 6.74 4.78
N ARG A 451 4.34 6.29 3.79
CA ARG A 451 4.71 5.16 2.95
C ARG A 451 4.75 5.58 1.49
N ILE A 452 5.77 5.15 0.76
CA ILE A 452 5.87 5.34 -0.68
C ILE A 452 6.19 3.99 -1.25
N GLY A 453 5.24 3.43 -1.97
CA GLY A 453 5.38 2.14 -2.59
C GLY A 453 5.83 1.00 -1.66
N PRO A 454 6.38 -0.09 -2.19
CA PRO A 454 7.23 -1.00 -1.42
C PRO A 454 8.49 -0.29 -0.90
N ALA A 455 9.12 -0.82 0.14
CA ALA A 455 10.41 -0.30 0.62
C ALA A 455 11.49 -1.30 0.24
N LEU A 456 12.41 -0.89 -0.63
CA LEU A 456 13.48 -1.74 -1.13
C LEU A 456 14.86 -1.17 -0.76
N TYR A 457 15.69 -2.00 -0.12
CA TYR A 457 17.06 -1.63 0.21
C TYR A 457 18.00 -2.83 0.24
N GLY A 458 19.21 -2.65 -0.26
CA GLY A 458 20.30 -3.65 -0.17
C GLY A 458 20.07 -4.98 -0.89
N ASN A 459 19.10 -5.08 -1.82
CA ASN A 459 18.82 -6.32 -2.55
C ASN A 459 19.86 -6.59 -3.64
N THR A 460 20.39 -7.82 -3.69
CA THR A 460 21.30 -8.29 -4.74
C THR A 460 20.53 -9.15 -5.75
N VAL A 461 20.35 -8.62 -6.96
CA VAL A 461 19.65 -9.31 -8.06
C VAL A 461 20.63 -9.66 -9.18
N ILE A 462 20.86 -10.96 -9.41
CA ILE A 462 21.88 -11.42 -10.37
C ILE A 462 21.46 -12.69 -11.12
N ASN A 463 21.82 -12.79 -12.40
CA ASN A 463 21.53 -13.95 -13.26
C ASN A 463 20.03 -14.31 -13.32
N ASN A 464 19.14 -13.33 -13.26
CA ASN A 464 17.73 -13.48 -13.58
C ASN A 464 17.49 -13.01 -15.04
N SER A 465 16.35 -13.35 -15.63
CA SER A 465 15.96 -12.81 -16.94
C SER A 465 15.94 -11.28 -16.95
N ILE A 466 15.54 -10.65 -15.84
CA ILE A 466 15.71 -9.21 -15.58
C ILE A 466 16.27 -9.02 -14.16
N ASN A 467 17.45 -8.40 -14.06
CA ASN A 467 18.11 -8.06 -12.79
C ASN A 467 17.65 -6.67 -12.32
N GLY A 468 16.37 -6.57 -11.95
CA GLY A 468 15.75 -5.33 -11.50
C GLY A 468 14.33 -5.54 -11.00
N LEU A 469 13.63 -4.44 -10.75
CA LEU A 469 12.20 -4.40 -10.43
C LEU A 469 11.43 -4.17 -11.73
N PHE A 470 10.63 -5.15 -12.13
CA PHE A 470 9.75 -5.03 -13.30
C PHE A 470 8.41 -4.37 -12.91
N VAL A 471 8.14 -3.19 -13.45
CA VAL A 471 6.86 -2.49 -13.27
C VAL A 471 5.88 -3.04 -14.30
N ARG A 472 4.90 -3.79 -13.82
CA ARG A 472 3.88 -4.45 -14.63
C ARG A 472 2.81 -3.43 -15.02
N VAL A 473 2.55 -3.36 -16.32
CA VAL A 473 1.37 -2.72 -16.89
C VAL A 473 0.46 -3.85 -17.35
N GLU A 474 -0.72 -4.01 -16.76
CA GLU A 474 -1.67 -5.03 -17.24
C GLU A 474 -2.23 -4.58 -18.60
N THR A 475 -1.87 -5.29 -19.66
CA THR A 475 -2.39 -5.04 -21.00
C THR A 475 -3.36 -6.15 -21.36
N VAL A 476 -4.65 -5.81 -21.49
CA VAL A 476 -5.66 -6.74 -22.01
C VAL A 476 -5.97 -6.33 -23.45
N TYR A 477 -5.79 -7.26 -24.38
CA TYR A 477 -6.02 -6.99 -25.81
C TYR A 477 -7.44 -6.45 -26.05
N GLY A 478 -7.53 -5.25 -26.64
CA GLY A 478 -8.81 -4.58 -26.93
C GLY A 478 -9.42 -3.80 -25.75
N GLN A 479 -8.73 -3.71 -24.61
CA GLN A 479 -9.05 -2.78 -23.52
C GLN A 479 -7.95 -1.71 -23.42
N PRO A 480 -8.23 -0.55 -22.81
CA PRO A 480 -7.18 0.38 -22.42
C PRO A 480 -6.15 -0.32 -21.52
N ASP A 481 -4.87 0.03 -21.68
CA ASP A 481 -3.81 -0.44 -20.79
C ASP A 481 -4.16 -0.05 -19.34
N ALA A 482 -3.85 -0.91 -18.38
CA ALA A 482 -4.07 -0.59 -16.98
C ALA A 482 -3.24 0.64 -16.61
N SER A 483 -3.94 1.64 -16.09
CA SER A 483 -3.38 2.93 -15.71
C SER A 483 -2.96 2.95 -14.25
N GLN A 484 -1.93 3.74 -13.95
CA GLN A 484 -1.69 4.18 -12.59
C GLN A 484 -2.73 5.24 -12.24
N LYS A 485 -3.52 5.00 -11.19
CA LYS A 485 -4.61 5.89 -10.75
C LYS A 485 -4.25 6.62 -9.46
N ASN A 486 -3.43 5.99 -8.64
CA ASN A 486 -3.06 6.54 -7.34
C ASN A 486 -1.88 7.51 -7.48
N THR A 487 -1.86 8.54 -6.64
CA THR A 487 -0.63 9.33 -6.43
C THR A 487 0.47 8.39 -5.99
N GLY A 488 1.57 8.36 -6.73
CA GLY A 488 2.66 7.43 -6.46
C GLY A 488 3.99 8.02 -6.85
N ARG A 489 5.04 7.53 -6.19
CA ARG A 489 6.42 7.93 -6.43
C ARG A 489 7.30 6.70 -6.43
N TRP A 490 8.31 6.70 -7.30
CA TRP A 490 9.31 5.64 -7.36
C TRP A 490 10.59 6.18 -6.75
N ASP A 491 10.83 5.89 -5.47
CA ASP A 491 11.96 6.42 -4.70
C ASP A 491 13.01 5.36 -4.30
N ASP A 492 12.77 4.09 -4.61
CA ASP A 492 13.72 3.00 -4.40
C ASP A 492 14.92 3.08 -5.37
N ARG A 493 15.89 3.95 -5.06
CA ARG A 493 17.08 4.18 -5.91
C ARG A 493 18.08 3.03 -5.92
N ASP A 494 17.95 2.07 -5.01
CA ASP A 494 18.85 0.93 -4.86
C ASP A 494 18.59 -0.19 -5.88
N ILE A 495 17.50 -0.08 -6.66
CA ILE A 495 17.16 -1.05 -7.70
C ILE A 495 16.74 -0.36 -9.01
N VAL A 496 17.16 -0.94 -10.13
CA VAL A 496 16.73 -0.48 -11.45
C VAL A 496 15.27 -0.86 -11.66
N HIS A 497 14.42 0.15 -11.89
CA HIS A 497 13.06 -0.03 -12.36
C HIS A 497 13.07 -0.29 -13.86
N PHE A 498 12.41 -1.36 -14.30
CA PHE A 498 12.27 -1.74 -15.69
C PHE A 498 10.80 -1.67 -16.10
N LEU A 499 10.54 -1.02 -17.23
CA LEU A 499 9.23 -0.90 -17.84
C LEU A 499 9.34 -1.39 -19.30
N SER A 500 8.55 -2.38 -19.69
CA SER A 500 8.52 -2.89 -21.08
C SER A 500 7.49 -2.18 -21.96
N ASP A 501 6.42 -1.67 -21.34
CA ASP A 501 5.22 -1.20 -22.03
C ASP A 501 4.87 0.23 -21.59
N THR A 502 3.98 0.88 -22.33
CA THR A 502 3.59 2.26 -22.00
C THR A 502 2.77 2.30 -20.72
N LEU A 503 3.31 2.96 -19.69
CA LEU A 503 2.54 3.26 -18.48
C LEU A 503 1.65 4.48 -18.74
N THR A 504 0.34 4.27 -18.74
CA THR A 504 -0.63 5.36 -18.73
C THR A 504 -0.84 5.81 -17.28
N ILE A 505 -0.79 7.12 -17.04
CA ILE A 505 -1.11 7.72 -15.74
C ILE A 505 -2.45 8.41 -15.88
N ASP A 506 -3.44 7.95 -15.13
CA ASP A 506 -4.73 8.62 -15.03
C ASP A 506 -4.58 9.76 -14.03
N GLY A 507 -4.81 10.99 -14.50
CA GLY A 507 -4.97 12.11 -13.58
C GLY A 507 -6.17 11.85 -12.69
N THR A 508 -5.97 11.91 -11.37
CA THR A 508 -7.03 11.92 -10.37
C THR A 508 -7.17 13.34 -9.83
N PRO A 509 -7.79 14.27 -10.60
CA PRO A 509 -8.01 15.62 -10.12
C PRO A 509 -8.83 15.56 -8.84
N GLY A 510 -8.34 16.26 -7.81
CA GLY A 510 -9.07 16.46 -6.58
C GLY A 510 -10.22 17.45 -6.76
N GLY A 511 -10.84 17.84 -5.65
CA GLY A 511 -11.84 18.90 -5.64
C GLY A 511 -13.28 18.38 -5.74
N PRO A 512 -14.27 19.30 -5.73
CA PRO A 512 -15.68 18.94 -5.70
C PRO A 512 -16.13 18.32 -7.01
N PHE A 513 -16.21 16.99 -7.02
CA PHE A 513 -16.87 16.24 -8.09
C PHE A 513 -18.35 16.01 -7.74
N LEU A 514 -19.24 16.38 -8.66
CA LEU A 514 -20.65 16.04 -8.53
C LEU A 514 -20.89 14.65 -9.12
N GLU A 515 -20.93 13.63 -8.28
CA GLU A 515 -21.30 12.27 -8.70
C GLU A 515 -22.80 12.20 -9.01
N GLN A 516 -23.13 12.09 -10.30
CA GLN A 516 -24.51 12.06 -10.79
C GLN A 516 -25.04 10.64 -10.99
N THR A 517 -24.24 9.61 -10.71
CA THR A 517 -24.65 8.21 -10.85
C THR A 517 -25.22 7.67 -9.56
N ALA A 518 -26.50 7.29 -9.58
CA ALA A 518 -27.16 6.60 -8.48
C ALA A 518 -27.07 5.07 -8.64
N PRO A 519 -26.99 4.31 -7.54
CA PRO A 519 -27.13 2.85 -7.60
C PRO A 519 -28.47 2.41 -8.17
N ALA A 520 -28.47 1.33 -8.96
CA ALA A 520 -29.69 0.76 -9.53
C ALA A 520 -30.46 -0.06 -8.45
N SER A 521 -31.57 0.48 -7.93
CA SER A 521 -32.35 -0.18 -6.87
C SER A 521 -33.12 -1.42 -7.33
N GLY A 522 -33.27 -1.65 -8.64
CA GLY A 522 -34.05 -2.75 -9.22
C GLY A 522 -33.35 -4.12 -9.26
N VAL A 523 -32.05 -4.17 -8.97
CA VAL A 523 -31.25 -5.42 -8.97
C VAL A 523 -31.06 -5.96 -7.53
N ILE A 524 -31.62 -5.26 -6.55
CA ILE A 524 -31.44 -5.57 -5.13
C ILE A 524 -32.55 -6.51 -4.65
N ASN A 525 -32.16 -7.71 -4.24
CA ASN A 525 -33.04 -8.63 -3.53
C ASN A 525 -32.80 -8.51 -2.03
N LEU A 526 -33.84 -8.13 -1.27
CA LEU A 526 -33.80 -8.21 0.19
C LEU A 526 -33.87 -9.69 0.60
N ALA A 527 -32.75 -10.26 1.05
CA ALA A 527 -32.71 -11.59 1.61
C ALA A 527 -33.29 -11.59 3.03
N THR A 528 -34.38 -12.32 3.25
CA THR A 528 -35.12 -12.42 4.52
C THR A 528 -34.61 -13.52 5.45
N GLY A 529 -33.32 -13.85 5.41
CA GLY A 529 -32.79 -15.08 6.01
C GLY A 529 -31.62 -14.97 7.00
N GLY A 530 -31.10 -13.78 7.29
CA GLY A 530 -29.95 -13.61 8.18
C GLY A 530 -30.29 -12.75 9.38
N ASN A 531 -30.36 -13.33 10.58
CA ASN A 531 -30.26 -12.54 11.80
C ASN A 531 -28.86 -11.93 11.86
N VAL A 532 -28.71 -10.69 11.41
CA VAL A 532 -27.49 -9.91 11.64
C VAL A 532 -27.62 -9.29 13.03
N ALA A 533 -26.68 -9.59 13.94
CA ALA A 533 -26.69 -9.01 15.27
C ALA A 533 -26.52 -7.48 15.19
N GLY A 534 -27.40 -6.71 15.86
CA GLY A 534 -27.21 -5.26 16.03
C GLY A 534 -28.38 -4.34 15.68
N GLY A 535 -29.56 -4.84 15.30
CA GLY A 535 -30.71 -3.98 15.02
C GLY A 535 -32.06 -4.66 15.21
N VAL A 536 -33.09 -3.87 15.57
CA VAL A 536 -34.49 -4.32 15.65
C VAL A 536 -35.33 -3.47 14.72
N LEU A 537 -35.83 -4.05 13.63
CA LEU A 537 -36.87 -3.41 12.82
C LEU A 537 -38.22 -3.65 13.49
N VAL A 538 -39.08 -2.62 13.50
CA VAL A 538 -40.39 -2.71 14.15
C VAL A 538 -41.27 -3.70 13.37
N PRO A 539 -41.85 -4.72 14.03
CA PRO A 539 -42.76 -5.65 13.38
C PRO A 539 -43.93 -4.93 12.70
N SER A 540 -44.39 -5.49 11.58
CA SER A 540 -45.52 -4.95 10.81
C SER A 540 -45.31 -3.53 10.25
N ARG A 541 -44.08 -3.00 10.25
CA ARG A 541 -43.73 -1.79 9.52
C ARG A 541 -43.10 -2.10 8.16
N SER A 542 -43.41 -1.23 7.21
CA SER A 542 -42.82 -1.23 5.88
C SER A 542 -41.62 -0.29 5.83
N TYR A 543 -40.51 -0.79 5.33
CA TYR A 543 -39.27 -0.06 5.13
C TYR A 543 -38.96 0.01 3.64
N ARG A 544 -38.41 1.15 3.21
CA ARG A 544 -37.81 1.34 1.89
C ARG A 544 -36.40 1.87 2.12
N TYR A 545 -35.43 1.30 1.42
CA TYR A 545 -34.04 1.71 1.53
C TYR A 545 -33.68 2.59 0.34
N ARG A 546 -32.74 3.51 0.55
CA ARG A 546 -32.01 4.20 -0.51
C ARG A 546 -30.53 3.89 -0.30
N LEU A 547 -29.80 3.76 -1.41
CA LEU A 547 -28.39 3.44 -1.39
C LEU A 547 -27.63 4.53 -2.13
N THR A 548 -26.41 4.78 -1.69
CA THR A 548 -25.44 5.66 -2.35
C THR A 548 -24.23 4.80 -2.72
N PHE A 549 -23.52 5.15 -3.79
CA PHE A 549 -22.14 4.70 -3.94
C PHE A 549 -21.27 5.52 -3.00
N VAL A 550 -20.23 4.91 -2.44
CA VAL A 550 -19.24 5.61 -1.62
C VAL A 550 -17.91 5.48 -2.34
N ASP A 551 -17.26 6.60 -2.64
CA ASP A 551 -15.93 6.59 -3.23
C ASP A 551 -14.84 6.27 -2.19
N THR A 552 -13.58 6.18 -2.64
CA THR A 552 -12.44 5.90 -1.75
C THR A 552 -12.18 7.00 -0.71
N ASN A 553 -12.70 8.21 -0.92
CA ASN A 553 -12.57 9.34 0.00
C ASN A 553 -13.75 9.43 0.99
N GLY A 554 -14.73 8.54 0.88
CA GLY A 554 -15.93 8.53 1.71
C GLY A 554 -17.05 9.45 1.22
N ASN A 555 -16.96 10.00 0.01
CA ASN A 555 -18.01 10.83 -0.56
C ASN A 555 -19.15 9.94 -1.07
N GLU A 556 -20.39 10.32 -0.74
CA GLU A 556 -21.58 9.61 -1.20
C GLU A 556 -22.09 10.17 -2.53
N SER A 557 -22.50 9.27 -3.43
CA SER A 557 -23.20 9.64 -4.65
C SER A 557 -24.64 10.10 -4.39
N ILE A 558 -25.35 10.55 -5.43
CA ILE A 558 -26.79 10.76 -5.32
C ILE A 558 -27.52 9.46 -4.89
N PRO A 559 -28.50 9.53 -3.97
CA PRO A 559 -29.22 8.35 -3.53
C PRO A 559 -30.02 7.69 -4.65
N SER A 560 -30.06 6.35 -4.62
CA SER A 560 -30.92 5.54 -5.48
C SER A 560 -32.40 5.91 -5.37
N ALA A 561 -33.18 5.53 -6.37
CA ALA A 561 -34.62 5.38 -6.19
C ALA A 561 -34.88 4.44 -4.99
N PRO A 562 -35.96 4.65 -4.20
CA PRO A 562 -36.29 3.75 -3.11
C PRO A 562 -36.40 2.29 -3.58
N THR A 563 -35.89 1.34 -2.80
CA THR A 563 -36.10 -0.09 -3.05
C THR A 563 -37.58 -0.44 -3.00
N LEU A 564 -37.92 -1.66 -3.45
CA LEU A 564 -39.21 -2.26 -3.14
C LEU A 564 -39.45 -2.26 -1.63
N SER A 565 -40.72 -2.09 -1.25
CA SER A 565 -41.13 -2.04 0.16
C SER A 565 -40.95 -3.41 0.81
N PHE A 566 -40.20 -3.45 1.91
CA PHE A 566 -40.08 -4.63 2.75
C PHE A 566 -40.91 -4.45 4.01
N THR A 567 -41.90 -5.31 4.23
CA THR A 567 -42.68 -5.32 5.46
C THR A 567 -42.11 -6.37 6.40
N VAL A 568 -41.69 -5.93 7.59
CA VAL A 568 -41.22 -6.85 8.64
C VAL A 568 -42.39 -7.76 9.03
N PRO A 569 -42.23 -9.09 8.98
CA PRO A 569 -43.26 -10.00 9.47
C PRO A 569 -43.71 -9.64 10.88
N ALA A 570 -44.99 -9.84 11.19
CA ALA A 570 -45.42 -9.85 12.58
C ALA A 570 -44.66 -10.98 13.28
N GLY A 571 -43.89 -10.66 14.31
CA GLY A 571 -43.12 -11.63 15.09
C GLY A 571 -44.00 -12.63 15.83
#